data_AF-A0A1V0UED5-F1
#
_entry.id   AF-A0A1V0UED5-F1
#
_cell.length_a   1.000
_cell.length_b   1.000
_cell.length_c   1.000
_cell.angle_alpha   90.00
_cell.angle_beta   90.00
_cell.angle_gamma   90.00
#
_symmetry.space_group_name_H-M   'P 1'
#
loop_
_entity.id
_entity.type
_entity.pdbx_description
1 polymer ?
#
loop_
_entity_poly.entity_id
_entity_poly.type
_entity_poly.pdbx_seq_one_letter_code
_entity_poly.pdbx_strand_id
1 'polypeptide(L)'
;MTDDASALTLPEELLLLTLDTERGRPLGNRSFLRYAVAGAALAELELQGLIREERGRVQVVTPPGPAHPVLSTLLGTLGAPARKSRFFSGTSPRVWTRQYARNAEELHLAHLVERGLLRREARRVLGVFPSLRHVPGDPDLTGATRWRFGQAEARDFPDARSRALAGLVSATGLAGTLTTTGREGRSAMRTARRTHWIASAVHQNVRQSRSSSAGGGGGGWSDGGGGGGCGGGGGD
;
A
#
# COMPACT_ATOMS: atom_id res chain seq x y z
N MET A 1 6.34 -20.57 -21.70
CA MET A 1 7.08 -20.05 -20.52
C MET A 1 6.31 -18.89 -19.91
N THR A 2 5.12 -19.13 -19.35
CA THR A 2 4.17 -18.06 -18.98
C THR A 2 3.46 -18.30 -17.65
N ASP A 3 3.86 -19.33 -16.90
CA ASP A 3 3.12 -19.81 -15.72
C ASP A 3 3.52 -19.10 -14.40
N ASP A 4 4.75 -18.58 -14.32
CA ASP A 4 5.29 -18.06 -13.05
C ASP A 4 4.60 -16.81 -12.49
N ALA A 5 3.87 -16.06 -13.31
CA ALA A 5 3.11 -14.89 -12.82
C ALA A 5 1.65 -15.17 -12.51
N SER A 6 1.08 -16.26 -13.04
CA SER A 6 -0.19 -16.79 -12.52
C SER A 6 0.00 -17.32 -11.10
N ALA A 7 1.23 -17.62 -10.69
CA ALA A 7 1.61 -18.01 -9.33
C ALA A 7 1.91 -16.83 -8.37
N LEU A 8 1.87 -15.57 -8.83
CA LEU A 8 2.03 -14.42 -7.95
C LEU A 8 0.69 -14.03 -7.34
N THR A 9 0.67 -13.79 -6.04
CA THR A 9 -0.47 -13.15 -5.38
C THR A 9 -0.50 -11.65 -5.70
N LEU A 10 -1.67 -10.99 -5.61
CA LEU A 10 -1.80 -9.55 -5.83
C LEU A 10 -0.80 -8.71 -5.01
N PRO A 11 -0.53 -9.00 -3.72
CA PRO A 11 0.51 -8.30 -2.94
C PRO A 11 1.90 -8.42 -3.54
N GLU A 12 2.27 -9.61 -4.00
CA GLU A 12 3.58 -9.88 -4.59
C GLU A 12 3.71 -9.18 -5.94
N GLU A 13 2.68 -9.27 -6.78
CA GLU A 13 2.62 -8.58 -8.06
C GLU A 13 2.73 -7.07 -7.87
N LEU A 14 2.04 -6.49 -6.89
CA LEU A 14 2.15 -5.08 -6.56
C LEU A 14 3.56 -4.69 -6.07
N LEU A 15 4.21 -5.51 -5.24
CA LEU A 15 5.57 -5.28 -4.77
C LEU A 15 6.58 -5.26 -5.93
N LEU A 16 6.48 -6.21 -6.86
CA LEU A 16 7.33 -6.29 -8.03
C LEU A 16 7.05 -5.16 -9.02
N LEU A 17 5.77 -4.84 -9.25
CA LEU A 17 5.34 -3.73 -10.12
C LEU A 17 5.92 -2.40 -9.64
N THR A 18 5.95 -2.21 -8.32
CA THR A 18 6.37 -0.97 -7.66
C THR A 18 7.83 -0.99 -7.20
N LEU A 19 8.65 -1.96 -7.61
CA LEU A 19 10.06 -2.02 -7.27
C LEU A 19 10.91 -1.17 -8.24
N ASP A 20 11.70 -0.23 -7.72
CA ASP A 20 12.80 0.37 -8.45
C ASP A 20 13.96 -0.65 -8.50
N THR A 21 14.16 -1.26 -9.65
CA THR A 21 15.15 -2.35 -9.84
C THR A 21 16.58 -1.86 -9.75
N GLU A 22 16.85 -0.59 -10.06
CA GLU A 22 18.18 0.00 -9.97
C GLU A 22 18.53 0.35 -8.52
N ARG A 23 17.59 0.98 -7.80
CA ARG A 23 17.81 1.43 -6.42
C ARG A 23 17.55 0.35 -5.38
N GLY A 24 16.78 -0.68 -5.74
CA GLY A 24 16.30 -1.74 -4.86
C GLY A 24 15.32 -1.23 -3.78
N ARG A 25 14.56 -0.20 -4.11
CA ARG A 25 13.61 0.47 -3.21
C ARG A 25 12.25 0.63 -3.88
N PRO A 26 11.16 0.81 -3.11
CA PRO A 26 9.86 1.02 -3.73
C PRO A 26 9.78 2.36 -4.49
N LEU A 27 9.07 2.38 -5.62
CA LEU A 27 8.71 3.56 -6.38
C LEU A 27 7.72 4.40 -5.55
N GLY A 28 8.18 5.50 -4.96
CA GLY A 28 7.34 6.42 -4.18
C GLY A 28 7.38 6.21 -2.66
N ASN A 29 6.33 6.66 -1.96
CA ASN A 29 6.32 6.66 -0.50
C ASN A 29 6.05 5.25 0.06
N ARG A 30 7.02 4.70 0.79
CA ARG A 30 6.96 3.36 1.38
C ARG A 30 5.73 3.14 2.26
N SER A 31 5.32 4.12 3.06
CA SER A 31 4.13 3.98 3.92
C SER A 31 2.84 3.84 3.09
N PHE A 32 2.74 4.52 1.95
CA PHE A 32 1.58 4.38 1.07
C PHE A 32 1.56 3.01 0.40
N LEU A 33 2.72 2.52 -0.01
CA LEU A 33 2.85 1.17 -0.58
C LEU A 33 2.54 0.08 0.43
N ARG A 34 2.95 0.23 1.70
CA ARG A 34 2.54 -0.68 2.78
C ARG A 34 1.02 -0.80 2.91
N TYR A 35 0.28 0.31 2.85
CA TYR A 35 -1.18 0.27 2.85
C TYR A 35 -1.72 -0.47 1.63
N ALA A 36 -1.10 -0.25 0.46
CA ALA A 36 -1.51 -0.89 -0.77
C ALA A 36 -1.22 -2.40 -0.80
N VAL A 37 -0.10 -2.85 -0.21
CA VAL A 37 0.22 -4.28 -0.05
C VAL A 37 -0.78 -4.97 0.88
N ALA A 38 -1.13 -4.33 2.01
CA ALA A 38 -2.20 -4.85 2.86
C ALA A 38 -3.56 -4.87 2.11
N GLY A 39 -3.88 -3.81 1.35
CA GLY A 39 -5.07 -3.80 0.50
C GLY A 39 -5.06 -4.91 -0.55
N ALA A 40 -3.92 -5.14 -1.22
CA ALA A 40 -3.77 -6.22 -2.18
C ALA A 40 -4.02 -7.60 -1.54
N ALA A 41 -3.66 -7.78 -0.26
CA ALA A 41 -3.92 -9.03 0.44
C ALA A 41 -5.42 -9.24 0.67
N LEU A 42 -6.16 -8.18 1.02
CA LEU A 42 -7.62 -8.24 1.07
C LEU A 42 -8.21 -8.54 -0.31
N ALA A 43 -7.72 -7.90 -1.37
CA ALA A 43 -8.23 -8.11 -2.72
C ALA A 43 -7.98 -9.55 -3.19
N GLU A 44 -6.82 -10.13 -2.88
CA GLU A 44 -6.51 -11.53 -3.19
C GLU A 44 -7.44 -12.49 -2.43
N LEU A 45 -7.67 -12.24 -1.14
CA LEU A 45 -8.61 -13.02 -0.34
C LEU A 45 -10.06 -12.91 -0.85
N GLU A 46 -10.46 -11.74 -1.35
CA GLU A 46 -11.78 -11.52 -1.95
C GLU A 46 -11.91 -12.28 -3.27
N LEU A 47 -10.90 -12.24 -4.13
CA LEU A 47 -10.86 -13.01 -5.37
C LEU A 47 -10.91 -14.53 -5.14
N GLN A 48 -10.36 -15.00 -4.02
CA GLN A 48 -10.44 -16.40 -3.58
C GLN A 48 -11.77 -16.75 -2.89
N GLY A 49 -12.68 -15.78 -2.73
CA GLY A 49 -13.98 -15.98 -2.07
C GLY A 49 -13.90 -16.18 -0.56
N LEU A 50 -12.75 -15.90 0.06
CA LEU A 50 -12.49 -16.11 1.49
C LEU A 50 -12.97 -14.94 2.34
N ILE A 51 -13.11 -13.77 1.72
CA ILE A 51 -13.73 -12.60 2.34
C ILE A 51 -14.75 -12.00 1.39
N ARG A 52 -15.68 -11.23 1.95
CA ARG A 52 -16.58 -10.37 1.20
C ARG A 52 -16.77 -9.04 1.89
N GLU A 53 -17.15 -8.04 1.12
CA GLU A 53 -17.66 -6.79 1.67
C GLU A 53 -19.12 -6.98 2.11
N GLU A 54 -19.43 -6.54 3.33
CA GLU A 54 -20.80 -6.44 3.80
C GLU A 54 -20.93 -5.14 4.63
N ARG A 55 -21.73 -4.20 4.12
CA ARG A 55 -22.02 -2.90 4.80
C ARG A 55 -20.75 -2.11 5.16
N GLY A 56 -19.79 -2.02 4.24
CA GLY A 56 -18.53 -1.31 4.42
C GLY A 56 -17.48 -2.07 5.24
N ARG A 57 -17.71 -3.35 5.53
CA ARG A 57 -16.88 -4.16 6.43
C ARG A 57 -16.45 -5.47 5.77
N VAL A 58 -15.26 -5.91 6.12
CA VAL A 58 -14.74 -7.22 5.74
C VAL A 58 -15.40 -8.28 6.60
N GLN A 59 -16.08 -9.22 5.96
CA GLN A 59 -16.54 -10.46 6.58
C GLN A 59 -15.71 -11.62 6.07
N VAL A 60 -15.24 -12.46 6.99
CA VAL A 60 -14.60 -13.74 6.63
C VAL A 60 -15.71 -14.72 6.27
N VAL A 61 -15.60 -15.32 5.09
CA VAL A 61 -16.46 -16.42 4.66
C VAL A 61 -15.82 -17.70 5.19
N THR A 62 -16.54 -18.45 6.04
CA THR A 62 -16.02 -19.67 6.69
C THR A 62 -15.42 -20.63 5.66
N PRO A 63 -14.14 -21.03 5.76
CA PRO A 63 -13.49 -21.73 4.66
C PRO A 63 -12.92 -23.11 5.07
N PRO A 64 -12.37 -23.88 4.12
CA PRO A 64 -10.98 -24.32 4.22
C PRO A 64 -10.06 -23.15 3.82
N GLY A 65 -9.19 -22.69 4.73
CA GLY A 65 -8.39 -21.47 4.55
C GLY A 65 -7.48 -21.45 3.30
N PRO A 66 -6.87 -20.28 2.97
CA PRO A 66 -6.07 -20.11 1.76
C PRO A 66 -4.83 -21.02 1.78
N ALA A 67 -4.48 -21.57 0.62
CA ALA A 67 -3.27 -22.38 0.47
C ALA A 67 -1.97 -21.55 0.66
N HIS A 68 -2.01 -20.26 0.35
CA HIS A 68 -0.83 -19.39 0.46
C HIS A 68 -0.55 -19.03 1.94
N PRO A 69 0.65 -19.35 2.48
CA PRO A 69 0.92 -19.27 3.93
C PRO A 69 0.83 -17.83 4.48
N VAL A 70 1.30 -16.85 3.71
CA VAL A 70 1.20 -15.43 4.12
C VAL A 70 -0.26 -14.96 4.16
N LEU A 71 -1.08 -15.34 3.19
CA LEU A 71 -2.50 -14.98 3.16
C LEU A 71 -3.27 -15.68 4.28
N SER A 72 -2.92 -16.92 4.62
CA SER A 72 -3.48 -17.65 5.75
C SER A 72 -3.22 -16.94 7.07
N THR A 73 -1.97 -16.50 7.26
CA THR A 73 -1.57 -15.70 8.43
C THR A 73 -2.39 -14.40 8.51
N LEU A 74 -2.48 -13.66 7.40
CA LEU A 74 -3.23 -12.40 7.36
C LEU A 74 -4.75 -12.61 7.54
N LEU A 75 -5.33 -13.68 6.98
CA LEU A 75 -6.75 -14.02 7.16
C LEU A 75 -7.06 -14.30 8.63
N GLY A 76 -6.16 -14.97 9.36
CA GLY A 76 -6.29 -15.19 10.80
C GLY A 76 -6.46 -13.90 11.61
N THR A 77 -5.94 -12.78 11.12
CA THR A 77 -6.09 -11.46 11.77
C THR A 77 -7.45 -10.81 11.52
N LEU A 78 -8.18 -11.19 10.47
CA LEU A 78 -9.50 -10.67 10.12
C LEU A 78 -10.63 -11.30 10.94
N GLY A 79 -10.39 -12.49 11.50
CA GLY A 79 -11.30 -13.23 12.39
C GLY A 79 -11.03 -13.07 13.89
N ALA A 80 -9.91 -12.46 14.26
CA ALA A 80 -9.61 -12.15 15.65
C ALA A 80 -10.62 -11.11 16.19
N PRO A 81 -11.21 -11.30 17.38
CA PRO A 81 -12.28 -10.45 17.90
C PRO A 81 -11.72 -9.10 18.37
N ALA A 82 -11.37 -8.22 17.43
CA ALA A 82 -11.08 -6.82 17.73
C ALA A 82 -12.42 -6.12 18.04
N ARG A 83 -12.89 -6.31 19.27
CA ARG A 83 -14.12 -5.74 19.86
C ARG A 83 -15.35 -5.99 18.99
N LYS A 84 -16.07 -7.09 19.26
CA LYS A 84 -17.46 -7.26 18.82
C LYS A 84 -18.29 -6.08 19.33
N SER A 85 -18.42 -5.03 18.53
CA SER A 85 -19.54 -4.12 18.69
C SER A 85 -20.78 -4.94 18.41
N ARG A 86 -21.72 -5.01 19.37
CA ARG A 86 -23.01 -5.71 19.21
C ARG A 86 -23.80 -5.23 17.98
N PHE A 87 -23.42 -4.08 17.40
CA PHE A 87 -24.11 -3.44 16.29
C PHE A 87 -23.38 -3.53 14.94
N PHE A 88 -22.09 -3.91 14.93
CA PHE A 88 -21.29 -3.96 13.71
C PHE A 88 -20.42 -5.22 13.70
N SER A 89 -20.87 -6.25 13.00
CA SER A 89 -20.03 -7.41 12.64
C SER A 89 -19.02 -7.01 11.55
N GLY A 90 -17.81 -7.57 11.61
CA GLY A 90 -16.80 -7.44 10.56
C GLY A 90 -15.77 -6.32 10.77
N THR A 91 -14.67 -6.46 10.04
CA THR A 91 -13.47 -5.65 10.21
C THR A 91 -13.48 -4.47 9.26
N SER A 92 -13.17 -3.26 9.74
CA SER A 92 -13.05 -2.10 8.84
C SER A 92 -11.81 -2.26 7.95
N PRO A 93 -11.93 -2.25 6.61
CA PRO A 93 -10.78 -2.40 5.72
C PRO A 93 -9.76 -1.27 5.90
N ARG A 94 -10.23 -0.05 6.18
CA ARG A 94 -9.37 1.11 6.42
C ARG A 94 -8.54 0.94 7.69
N VAL A 95 -9.16 0.50 8.78
CA VAL A 95 -8.45 0.27 10.05
C VAL A 95 -7.48 -0.90 9.91
N TRP A 96 -7.92 -2.00 9.31
CA TRP A 96 -7.10 -3.19 9.13
C TRP A 96 -5.88 -2.92 8.24
N THR A 97 -6.08 -2.33 7.06
CA THR A 97 -4.96 -2.00 6.15
C THR A 97 -3.96 -1.05 6.78
N ARG A 98 -4.41 -0.13 7.66
CA ARG A 98 -3.51 0.74 8.42
C ARG A 98 -2.74 -0.02 9.50
N GLN A 99 -3.42 -0.88 10.25
CA GLN A 99 -2.85 -1.64 11.36
C GLN A 99 -1.82 -2.68 10.88
N TYR A 100 -2.14 -3.41 9.80
CA TYR A 100 -1.32 -4.52 9.31
C TYR A 100 -0.42 -4.14 8.12
N ALA A 101 -0.33 -2.85 7.76
CA ALA A 101 0.45 -2.35 6.62
C ALA A 101 1.90 -2.84 6.60
N ARG A 102 2.60 -2.68 7.73
CA ARG A 102 4.02 -3.07 7.87
C ARG A 102 4.18 -4.58 7.86
N ASN A 103 3.32 -5.29 8.58
CA ASN A 103 3.37 -6.74 8.68
C ASN A 103 3.11 -7.41 7.31
N ALA A 104 2.10 -6.94 6.56
CA ALA A 104 1.82 -7.44 5.21
C ALA A 104 3.02 -7.23 4.27
N GLU A 105 3.63 -6.03 4.26
CA GLU A 105 4.84 -5.77 3.46
C GLU A 105 5.97 -6.73 3.83
N GLU A 106 6.26 -6.89 5.12
CA GLU A 106 7.39 -7.70 5.60
C GLU A 106 7.21 -9.20 5.28
N LEU A 107 6.01 -9.74 5.49
CA LEU A 107 5.70 -11.14 5.19
C LEU A 107 5.79 -11.43 3.69
N HIS A 108 5.22 -10.58 2.83
CA HIS A 108 5.28 -10.80 1.38
C HIS A 108 6.69 -10.59 0.81
N LEU A 109 7.46 -9.61 1.32
CA LEU A 109 8.87 -9.47 0.92
C LEU A 109 9.71 -10.65 1.38
N ALA A 110 9.48 -11.18 2.59
CA ALA A 110 10.16 -12.39 3.06
C ALA A 110 9.84 -13.58 2.15
N HIS A 111 8.56 -13.77 1.81
CA HIS A 111 8.13 -14.87 0.95
C HIS A 111 8.70 -14.79 -0.47
N LEU A 112 8.75 -13.59 -1.07
CA LEU A 112 9.41 -13.38 -2.35
C LEU A 112 10.92 -13.69 -2.30
N VAL A 113 11.57 -13.44 -1.16
CA VAL A 113 12.99 -13.78 -0.96
C VAL A 113 13.19 -15.27 -0.78
N GLU A 114 12.32 -15.95 -0.02
CA GLU A 114 12.33 -17.40 0.15
C GLU A 114 12.15 -18.13 -1.19
N ARG A 115 11.30 -17.59 -2.08
CA ARG A 115 11.09 -18.11 -3.44
C ARG A 115 12.21 -17.74 -4.43
N GLY A 116 13.23 -16.98 -4.00
CA GLY A 116 14.32 -16.53 -4.87
C GLY A 116 13.94 -15.46 -5.90
N LEU A 117 12.72 -14.91 -5.84
CA LEU A 117 12.23 -13.86 -6.75
C LEU A 117 12.74 -12.47 -6.38
N LEU A 118 13.12 -12.27 -5.12
CA LEU A 118 13.84 -11.10 -4.64
C LEU A 118 15.08 -11.54 -3.86
N ARG A 119 16.09 -10.68 -3.80
CA ARG A 119 17.26 -10.84 -2.92
C ARG A 119 17.38 -9.65 -1.99
N ARG A 120 17.75 -9.91 -0.74
CA ARG A 120 18.09 -8.87 0.25
C ARG A 120 19.56 -8.54 0.15
N GLU A 121 19.87 -7.28 -0.13
CA GLU A 121 21.25 -6.80 -0.14
C GLU A 121 21.42 -5.69 0.91
N ALA A 122 22.46 -5.81 1.72
CA ALA A 122 22.87 -4.76 2.64
C ALA A 122 23.82 -3.79 1.92
N ARG A 123 23.40 -2.54 1.71
CA ARG A 123 24.29 -1.49 1.23
C ARG A 123 24.84 -0.70 2.41
N ARG A 124 26.16 -0.69 2.58
CA ARG A 124 26.84 0.23 3.51
C ARG A 124 26.91 1.60 2.85
N VAL A 125 26.24 2.59 3.42
CA VAL A 125 26.42 4.00 3.04
C VAL A 125 27.32 4.63 4.09
N LEU A 126 28.53 5.02 3.70
CA LEU A 126 29.53 5.72 4.54
C LEU A 126 29.79 5.09 5.92
N GLY A 127 29.75 3.76 6.03
CA GLY A 127 30.19 3.04 7.23
C GLY A 127 29.23 3.04 8.44
N VAL A 128 28.15 3.83 8.46
CA VAL A 128 27.37 4.01 9.70
C VAL A 128 26.04 3.24 9.78
N PHE A 129 25.33 2.95 8.68
CA PHE A 129 24.15 2.05 8.77
C PHE A 129 23.93 1.24 7.48
N PRO A 130 23.80 -0.10 7.55
CA PRO A 130 23.41 -0.91 6.39
C PRO A 130 21.96 -0.60 6.02
N SER A 131 21.72 -0.02 4.84
CA SER A 131 20.38 0.09 4.29
C SER A 131 20.04 -1.20 3.56
N LEU A 132 19.00 -1.91 4.01
CA LEU A 132 18.47 -3.10 3.33
C LEU A 132 17.72 -2.67 2.06
N ARG A 133 18.15 -3.20 0.92
CA ARG A 133 17.45 -3.06 -0.37
C ARG A 133 16.96 -4.43 -0.84
N HIS A 134 15.87 -4.43 -1.58
CA HIS A 134 15.36 -5.62 -2.27
C HIS A 134 15.66 -5.45 -3.75
N VAL A 135 16.40 -6.38 -4.34
CA VAL A 135 16.69 -6.38 -5.78
C VAL A 135 16.04 -7.61 -6.42
N PRO A 136 15.78 -7.58 -7.74
CA PRO A 136 15.30 -8.77 -8.43
C PRO A 136 16.20 -9.98 -8.23
N GLY A 137 15.56 -11.13 -8.03
CA GLY A 137 16.19 -12.44 -8.05
C GLY A 137 16.34 -12.98 -9.48
N ASP A 138 16.49 -14.30 -9.58
CA ASP A 138 16.55 -15.02 -10.86
C ASP A 138 15.48 -16.13 -10.85
N PRO A 139 14.44 -16.05 -11.71
CA PRO A 139 14.23 -15.05 -12.76
C PRO A 139 13.78 -13.67 -12.24
N ASP A 140 14.13 -12.60 -12.96
CA ASP A 140 13.57 -11.26 -12.74
C ASP A 140 12.15 -11.16 -13.32
N LEU A 141 11.15 -11.19 -12.45
CA LEU A 141 9.74 -11.07 -12.84
C LEU A 141 9.23 -9.62 -12.93
N THR A 142 10.02 -8.61 -12.56
CA THR A 142 9.55 -7.21 -12.52
C THR A 142 9.16 -6.68 -13.90
N GLY A 143 9.97 -6.96 -14.93
CA GLY A 143 9.68 -6.60 -16.31
C GLY A 143 8.42 -7.30 -16.84
N ALA A 144 8.28 -8.60 -16.57
CA ALA A 144 7.11 -9.36 -16.96
C ALA A 144 5.83 -8.86 -16.27
N THR A 145 5.91 -8.48 -14.99
CA THR A 145 4.80 -7.88 -14.24
C THR A 145 4.39 -6.52 -14.82
N ARG A 146 5.36 -5.65 -15.12
CA ARG A 146 5.08 -4.34 -15.77
C ARG A 146 4.46 -4.51 -17.14
N TRP A 147 4.96 -5.46 -17.94
CA TRP A 147 4.40 -5.76 -19.25
C TRP A 147 2.94 -6.21 -19.15
N ARG A 148 2.61 -7.15 -18.24
CA ARG A 148 1.22 -7.60 -18.02
C ARG A 148 0.30 -6.47 -17.56
N PHE A 149 0.79 -5.63 -16.64
CA PHE A 149 0.03 -4.47 -16.18
C PHE A 149 -0.26 -3.49 -17.34
N GLY A 150 0.73 -3.22 -18.20
CA GLY A 150 0.54 -2.39 -19.40
C GLY A 150 -0.41 -3.01 -20.43
N GLN A 151 -0.39 -4.34 -20.61
CA GLN A 151 -1.35 -5.04 -21.48
C GLN A 151 -2.79 -4.98 -20.94
N ALA A 152 -2.95 -5.06 -19.61
CA ALA A 152 -4.25 -4.88 -18.98
C ALA A 152 -4.73 -3.42 -19.09
N GLU A 153 -3.83 -2.46 -18.90
CA GLU A 153 -4.11 -1.03 -19.09
C GLU A 153 -4.58 -0.71 -20.51
N ALA A 154 -3.93 -1.27 -21.54
CA ALA A 154 -4.33 -1.11 -22.94
C ALA A 154 -5.73 -1.67 -23.26
N ARG A 155 -6.28 -2.51 -22.38
CA ARG A 155 -7.62 -3.10 -22.48
C ARG A 155 -8.58 -2.57 -21.42
N ASP A 156 -8.25 -1.43 -20.80
CA ASP A 156 -9.03 -0.79 -19.73
C ASP A 156 -9.30 -1.70 -18.51
N PHE A 157 -8.31 -2.50 -18.12
CA PHE A 157 -8.36 -3.42 -16.95
C PHE A 157 -9.63 -4.31 -16.97
N PRO A 158 -9.71 -5.29 -17.87
CA PRO A 158 -10.96 -6.01 -18.14
C PRO A 158 -11.38 -6.96 -17.00
N ASP A 159 -10.43 -7.51 -16.27
CA ASP A 159 -10.67 -8.51 -15.23
C ASP A 159 -10.66 -7.91 -13.80
N ALA A 160 -11.11 -8.67 -12.81
CA ALA A 160 -11.20 -8.18 -11.43
C ALA A 160 -9.81 -7.95 -10.80
N ARG A 161 -8.82 -8.79 -11.13
CA ARG A 161 -7.46 -8.73 -10.60
C ARG A 161 -6.75 -7.47 -11.09
N SER A 162 -6.79 -7.20 -12.40
CA SER A 162 -6.16 -6.02 -12.99
C SER A 162 -6.82 -4.71 -12.52
N ARG A 163 -8.15 -4.70 -12.31
CA ARG A 163 -8.85 -3.56 -11.69
C ARG A 163 -8.42 -3.31 -10.24
N ALA A 164 -8.23 -4.37 -9.45
CA ALA A 164 -7.71 -4.24 -8.09
C ALA A 164 -6.32 -3.60 -8.07
N LEU A 165 -5.38 -4.10 -8.90
CA LEU A 165 -4.04 -3.51 -9.05
C LEU A 165 -4.09 -2.06 -9.51
N ALA A 166 -4.86 -1.76 -10.56
CA ALA A 166 -5.03 -0.41 -11.09
C ALA A 166 -5.54 0.56 -10.01
N GLY A 167 -6.54 0.14 -9.24
CA GLY A 167 -7.08 0.91 -8.13
C GLY A 167 -6.04 1.19 -7.05
N LEU A 168 -5.24 0.19 -6.67
CA LEU A 168 -4.18 0.32 -5.67
C LEU A 168 -3.02 1.22 -6.14
N VAL A 169 -2.60 1.08 -7.40
CA VAL A 169 -1.59 1.97 -8.03
C VAL A 169 -2.07 3.43 -8.02
N SER A 170 -3.35 3.67 -8.31
CA SER A 170 -3.94 5.00 -8.21
C SER A 170 -4.11 5.49 -6.77
N ALA A 171 -4.33 4.58 -5.82
CA ALA A 171 -4.45 4.92 -4.38
C ALA A 171 -3.14 5.45 -3.80
N THR A 172 -1.99 4.92 -4.25
CA THR A 172 -0.66 5.34 -3.78
C THR A 172 -0.10 6.56 -4.51
N GLY A 173 -0.71 6.93 -5.66
CA GLY A 173 -0.29 8.06 -6.49
C GLY A 173 0.75 7.70 -7.55
N LEU A 174 0.91 6.41 -7.86
CA LEU A 174 1.88 5.93 -8.87
C LEU A 174 1.31 5.80 -10.27
N ALA A 175 0.02 6.13 -10.47
CA ALA A 175 -0.62 6.05 -11.79
C ALA A 175 0.13 6.83 -12.88
N GLY A 176 0.76 7.98 -12.56
CA GLY A 176 1.56 8.72 -13.53
C GLY A 176 2.92 8.10 -13.85
N THR A 177 3.46 7.29 -12.94
CA THR A 177 4.76 6.62 -13.10
C THR A 177 4.61 5.31 -13.86
N LEU A 178 3.50 4.60 -13.67
CA LEU A 178 3.29 3.24 -14.16
C LEU A 178 2.38 3.13 -15.39
N THR A 179 1.76 4.24 -15.82
CA THR A 179 0.90 4.27 -17.01
C THR A 179 1.72 4.13 -18.29
N THR A 180 1.25 3.30 -19.22
CA THR A 180 1.77 3.21 -20.59
C THR A 180 0.92 4.00 -21.59
N THR A 181 -0.34 4.31 -21.26
CA THR A 181 -1.29 5.06 -22.12
C THR A 181 -1.48 6.53 -21.68
N GLY A 182 -0.72 6.99 -20.69
CA GLY A 182 -0.63 8.39 -20.30
C GLY A 182 -1.86 8.93 -19.56
N ARG A 183 -2.68 9.75 -20.22
CA ARG A 183 -3.84 10.40 -19.56
C ARG A 183 -4.99 9.41 -19.36
N GLU A 184 -5.22 8.55 -20.35
CA GLU A 184 -6.33 7.60 -20.37
C GLU A 184 -6.15 6.55 -19.28
N GLY A 185 -4.98 5.91 -19.21
CA GLY A 185 -4.63 4.96 -18.15
C GLY A 185 -4.73 5.55 -16.74
N ARG A 186 -4.25 6.79 -16.54
CA ARG A 186 -4.45 7.50 -15.26
C ARG A 186 -5.92 7.70 -14.91
N SER A 187 -6.77 7.92 -15.91
CA SER A 187 -8.22 8.04 -15.72
C SER A 187 -8.84 6.70 -15.34
N ALA A 188 -8.53 5.65 -16.09
CA ALA A 188 -8.96 4.27 -15.83
C ALA A 188 -8.59 3.81 -14.42
N MET A 189 -7.32 3.97 -14.02
CA MET A 189 -6.87 3.61 -12.67
C MET A 189 -7.57 4.44 -11.57
N ARG A 190 -7.91 5.71 -11.85
CA ARG A 190 -8.69 6.54 -10.91
C ARG A 190 -10.13 6.06 -10.78
N THR A 191 -10.74 5.62 -11.88
CA THR A 191 -12.07 4.98 -11.87
C THR A 191 -12.02 3.70 -11.07
N ALA A 192 -11.07 2.80 -11.36
CA ALA A 192 -10.87 1.55 -10.61
C ALA A 192 -10.70 1.78 -9.10
N ARG A 193 -9.92 2.80 -8.69
CA ARG A 193 -9.76 3.17 -7.27
C ARG A 193 -11.06 3.60 -6.60
N ARG A 194 -11.95 4.29 -7.34
CA ARG A 194 -13.23 4.80 -6.81
C ARG A 194 -14.28 3.71 -6.68
N THR A 195 -14.31 2.77 -7.63
CA THR A 195 -15.28 1.68 -7.67
C THR A 195 -14.87 0.49 -6.81
N HIS A 196 -13.57 0.25 -6.62
CA HIS A 196 -13.07 -0.83 -5.79
C HIS A 196 -12.98 -0.42 -4.32
N TRP A 197 -13.78 -1.06 -3.47
CA TRP A 197 -13.94 -0.70 -2.05
C TRP A 197 -12.62 -0.77 -1.24
N ILE A 198 -11.79 -1.80 -1.46
CA ILE A 198 -10.45 -1.91 -0.85
C ILE A 198 -9.51 -0.77 -1.31
N ALA A 199 -9.42 -0.50 -2.61
CA ALA A 199 -8.57 0.57 -3.12
C ALA A 199 -9.00 1.95 -2.58
N SER A 200 -10.30 2.18 -2.43
CA SER A 200 -10.85 3.37 -1.78
C SER A 200 -10.41 3.48 -0.31
N ALA A 201 -10.46 2.39 0.46
CA ALA A 201 -10.00 2.35 1.84
C ALA A 201 -8.49 2.66 1.97
N VAL A 202 -7.66 2.09 1.10
CA VAL A 202 -6.21 2.39 1.02
C VAL A 202 -5.99 3.87 0.70
N HIS A 203 -6.71 4.41 -0.29
CA HIS A 203 -6.58 5.80 -0.68
C HIS A 203 -6.96 6.77 0.46
N GLN A 204 -7.97 6.43 1.28
CA GLN A 204 -8.30 7.21 2.48
C GLN A 204 -7.14 7.23 3.50
N ASN A 205 -6.47 6.09 3.71
CA ASN A 205 -5.28 6.03 4.57
C ASN A 205 -4.13 6.88 4.01
N VAL A 206 -3.88 6.81 2.70
CA VAL A 206 -2.88 7.65 2.02
C VAL A 206 -3.20 9.14 2.17
N ARG A 207 -4.45 9.55 1.93
CA ARG A 207 -4.87 10.95 2.10
C ARG A 207 -4.68 11.44 3.53
N GLN A 208 -5.08 10.63 4.53
CA GLN A 208 -4.91 11.00 5.93
C GLN A 208 -3.43 11.13 6.32
N SER A 209 -2.57 10.22 5.85
CA SER A 209 -1.13 10.32 6.11
C SER A 209 -0.50 11.55 5.43
N ARG A 210 -0.95 11.92 4.22
CA ARG A 210 -0.50 13.15 3.54
C ARG A 210 -0.84 14.42 4.33
N SER A 211 -2.04 14.51 4.88
CA SER A 211 -2.44 15.67 5.69
C SER A 211 -1.66 15.75 7.00
N SER A 212 -1.34 14.61 7.64
CA SER A 212 -0.54 14.60 8.87
C SER A 212 0.92 15.03 8.65
N SER A 213 1.49 14.73 7.48
CA SER A 213 2.85 15.19 7.12
C SER A 213 2.90 16.67 6.72
N ALA A 214 1.80 17.28 6.30
CA ALA A 214 1.73 18.69 5.92
C ALA A 214 1.45 19.64 7.11
N GLY A 215 0.86 19.13 8.20
CA GLY A 215 0.54 19.92 9.41
C GLY A 215 1.66 20.02 10.46
N GLY A 216 2.88 19.56 10.15
CA GLY A 216 4.00 19.51 11.09
C GLY A 216 4.93 20.73 11.08
N GLY A 217 4.56 21.83 10.43
CA GLY A 217 5.34 23.07 10.37
C GLY A 217 4.49 24.26 10.77
N GLY A 218 4.41 24.56 12.07
CA GLY A 218 3.63 25.71 12.56
C GLY A 218 3.26 25.68 14.04
N GLY A 219 4.21 25.37 14.92
CA GLY A 219 4.16 25.86 16.31
C GLY A 219 5.33 26.83 16.43
N GLY A 220 5.15 28.13 16.62
CA GLY A 220 4.31 28.74 17.65
C GLY A 220 5.22 29.08 18.83
N TRP A 221 6.19 29.97 18.61
CA TRP A 221 6.92 30.67 19.67
C TRP A 221 6.32 32.06 19.76
N SER A 222 5.36 32.24 20.67
CA SER A 222 5.04 33.55 21.20
C SER A 222 6.00 33.77 22.36
N ASP A 223 7.12 34.44 22.09
CA ASP A 223 7.99 34.96 23.14
C ASP A 223 7.24 36.06 23.88
N GLY A 224 6.83 35.74 25.12
CA GLY A 224 6.49 36.72 26.12
C GLY A 224 7.75 37.46 26.55
N GLY A 225 7.99 38.62 25.96
CA GLY A 225 9.01 39.58 26.38
C GLY A 225 8.38 40.75 27.10
N GLY A 226 8.38 40.70 28.44
CA GLY A 226 8.10 41.86 29.29
C GLY A 226 9.35 42.73 29.49
N GLY A 227 9.13 44.03 29.66
CA GLY A 227 10.11 45.07 30.03
C GLY A 227 9.75 46.37 29.31
N GLY A 228 9.56 47.54 29.92
CA GLY A 228 9.90 48.05 31.24
C GLY A 228 10.47 49.45 31.07
N GLY A 229 9.79 50.48 31.59
CA GLY A 229 10.28 51.87 31.75
C GLY A 229 10.14 52.80 30.53
N CYS A 230 10.17 54.13 30.61
CA CYS A 230 10.11 55.13 31.70
C CYS A 230 10.22 56.54 31.06
N GLY A 231 9.66 57.58 31.69
CA GLY A 231 9.92 59.03 31.43
C GLY A 231 8.95 59.70 30.44
N GLY A 232 8.16 60.74 30.78
CA GLY A 232 8.52 62.09 31.28
C GLY A 232 8.47 63.05 30.08
N GLY A 233 7.89 64.25 30.03
CA GLY A 233 7.22 65.20 30.93
C GLY A 233 6.93 66.50 30.12
N GLY A 234 6.29 67.51 30.74
CA GLY A 234 6.09 68.90 30.25
C GLY A 234 4.74 69.12 29.55
N GLY A 235 3.80 69.94 30.05
CA GLY A 235 3.90 71.39 30.37
C GLY A 235 3.57 72.17 29.08
N ASP A 236 2.60 73.06 28.94
CA ASP A 236 1.72 73.82 29.84
C ASP A 236 0.31 73.95 29.21
#